data_AF-A0A2H0V444-F1
#
_entry.id   AF-A0A2H0V444-F1
#
_cell.length_a   1.000
_cell.length_b   1.000
_cell.length_c   1.000
_cell.angle_alpha   90.00
_cell.angle_beta   90.00
_cell.angle_gamma   90.00
#
_symmetry.space_group_name_H-M   'P 1'
#
loop_
_entity.id
_entity.type
_entity.pdbx_description
1 polymer ?
#
loop_
_entity_poly.entity_id
_entity_poly.type
_entity_poly.pdbx_seq_one_letter_code
_entity_poly.pdbx_strand_id
1 'polypeptide(L)'
;MTKEEFVTKGKGLLNQVTPEFNSTSQMSTRVKEESKSVYQNKLAELKSHKEKLEGLVREAEYTAEDKWEGVRSRLEYGFNDSVQKVPLILQALKQTYV
;
A
#
# COMPACT_ATOMS: atom_id res chain seq x y z
N MET A 1 -7.72 16.85 8.44
CA MET A 1 -8.27 15.83 7.55
C MET A 1 -9.51 15.26 8.18
N THR A 2 -10.63 15.45 7.50
CA THR A 2 -11.90 14.82 7.86
C THR A 2 -11.85 13.32 7.54
N LYS A 3 -12.79 12.56 8.10
CA LYS A 3 -12.96 11.14 7.78
C LYS A 3 -13.12 10.93 6.27
N GLU A 4 -13.95 11.75 5.62
CA GLU A 4 -14.22 11.66 4.19
C GLU A 4 -12.97 11.93 3.34
N GLU A 5 -12.17 12.94 3.72
CA GLU A 5 -10.90 13.21 3.07
C GLU A 5 -9.92 12.03 3.21
N PHE A 6 -9.86 11.40 4.38
CA PHE A 6 -9.02 10.22 4.61
C PHE A 6 -9.44 9.07 3.71
N VAL A 7 -10.72 8.70 3.73
CA VAL A 7 -11.28 7.60 2.94
C VAL A 7 -11.07 7.85 1.44
N THR A 8 -11.33 9.07 0.98
CA THR A 8 -11.15 9.46 -0.42
C THR A 8 -9.69 9.34 -0.85
N LYS A 9 -8.75 9.87 -0.06
CA LYS A 9 -7.32 9.76 -0.37
C LYS A 9 -6.86 8.30 -0.35
N GLY A 10 -7.30 7.52 0.65
CA GLY A 10 -6.89 6.13 0.75
C GLY A 10 -7.41 5.26 -0.37
N LYS A 11 -8.68 5.42 -0.77
CA LYS A 11 -9.21 4.77 -1.98
C LYS A 11 -8.46 5.20 -3.23
N GLY A 12 -8.15 6.49 -3.37
CA GLY A 12 -7.35 7.02 -4.48
C GLY A 12 -6.00 6.34 -4.60
N LEU A 13 -5.29 6.15 -3.49
CA LEU A 13 -4.01 5.44 -3.48
C LEU A 13 -4.18 3.95 -3.75
N LEU A 14 -5.17 3.28 -3.15
CA LEU A 14 -5.43 1.87 -3.43
C LEU A 14 -5.72 1.60 -4.91
N ASN A 15 -6.44 2.51 -5.57
CA ASN A 15 -6.70 2.45 -7.00
C ASN A 15 -5.43 2.61 -7.85
N GLN A 16 -4.41 3.30 -7.34
CA GLN A 16 -3.10 3.42 -8.01
C GLN A 16 -2.18 2.23 -7.72
N VAL A 17 -2.15 1.76 -6.48
CA VAL A 17 -1.25 0.68 -6.03
C VAL A 17 -1.71 -0.68 -6.51
N THR A 18 -3.03 -0.94 -6.57
CA THR A 18 -3.58 -2.22 -7.00
C THR A 18 -3.13 -2.66 -8.40
N PRO A 19 -3.23 -1.83 -9.46
CA PRO A 19 -2.77 -2.22 -10.79
C PRO A 19 -1.25 -2.41 -10.84
N GLU A 20 -0.48 -1.58 -10.14
CA GLU A 20 0.98 -1.71 -10.04
C GLU A 20 1.40 -2.99 -9.33
N PHE A 21 0.71 -3.37 -8.24
CA PHE A 21 0.90 -4.65 -7.56
C PHE A 21 0.58 -5.84 -8.48
N ASN A 22 -0.54 -5.80 -9.20
CA ASN A 22 -0.91 -6.88 -10.12
C ASN A 22 0.12 -7.03 -11.25
N SER A 23 0.56 -5.91 -11.83
CA SER A 23 1.57 -5.87 -12.88
C SER A 23 2.91 -6.45 -12.39
N THR A 24 3.42 -5.99 -11.26
CA THR A 24 4.66 -6.51 -10.67
C THR A 24 4.52 -7.99 -10.29
N SER A 25 3.40 -8.40 -9.69
CA SER A 25 3.19 -9.82 -9.38
C SER A 25 3.27 -10.72 -10.62
N GLN A 26 2.80 -10.26 -11.78
CA GLN A 26 2.91 -11.00 -13.05
C GLN A 26 4.34 -11.03 -13.60
N MET A 27 5.11 -9.94 -13.40
CA MET A 27 6.49 -9.82 -13.84
C MET A 27 7.49 -10.67 -13.05
N SER A 28 7.07 -11.26 -11.92
CA SER A 28 7.88 -12.21 -11.13
C SER A 28 8.49 -13.34 -11.97
N THR A 29 7.85 -13.73 -13.07
CA THR A 29 8.31 -14.77 -14.00
C THR A 29 9.47 -14.34 -14.90
N ARG A 30 9.73 -13.04 -15.00
CA ARG A 30 10.79 -12.45 -15.84
C ARG A 30 12.05 -12.06 -15.05
N VAL A 31 12.03 -12.29 -13.74
CA VAL A 31 13.15 -11.98 -12.85
C VAL A 31 14.20 -13.09 -12.95
N LYS A 32 15.48 -12.72 -13.09
CA LYS A 32 16.60 -13.66 -13.07
C LYS A 32 16.63 -14.44 -11.75
N GLU A 33 16.99 -15.72 -11.79
CA GLU A 33 16.95 -16.61 -10.61
C GLU A 33 17.74 -16.04 -9.41
N GLU A 34 18.90 -15.43 -9.67
CA GLU A 34 19.77 -14.78 -8.67
C GLU A 34 19.10 -13.62 -7.91
N SER A 35 18.08 -12.99 -8.51
CA SER A 35 17.37 -11.82 -7.95
C SER A 35 15.95 -12.16 -7.48
N LYS A 36 15.51 -13.40 -7.67
CA LYS A 36 14.13 -13.85 -7.43
C LYS A 36 13.73 -13.79 -5.95
N SER A 37 14.66 -14.12 -5.04
CA SER A 37 14.42 -14.03 -3.60
C SER A 37 14.20 -12.58 -3.14
N VAL A 38 15.05 -11.66 -3.61
CA VAL A 38 14.91 -10.21 -3.34
C VAL A 38 13.59 -9.69 -3.90
N TYR A 39 13.23 -10.10 -5.11
CA TYR A 39 11.98 -9.74 -5.74
C TYR A 39 10.76 -10.21 -4.96
N GLN A 40 10.73 -11.50 -4.58
CA GLN A 40 9.63 -12.09 -3.81
C GLN A 40 9.47 -11.42 -2.44
N ASN A 41 10.59 -11.11 -1.76
CA ASN A 41 10.56 -10.39 -0.49
C ASN A 41 9.94 -8.99 -0.64
N LYS A 42 10.35 -8.24 -1.66
CA LYS A 42 9.79 -6.91 -1.94
C LYS A 42 8.33 -6.98 -2.39
N LEU A 43 7.93 -8.01 -3.15
CA LEU A 43 6.55 -8.21 -3.55
C LEU A 43 5.66 -8.52 -2.35
N ALA A 44 6.16 -9.33 -1.40
CA ALA A 44 5.48 -9.58 -0.13
C ALA A 44 5.38 -8.32 0.73
N GLU A 45 6.42 -7.50 0.78
CA GLU A 45 6.42 -6.19 1.46
C GLU A 45 5.36 -5.25 0.85
N LEU A 46 5.31 -5.16 -0.48
CA LEU A 46 4.30 -4.38 -1.20
C LEU A 46 2.88 -4.87 -0.88
N LYS A 47 2.67 -6.20 -0.89
CA LYS A 47 1.39 -6.81 -0.54
C LYS A 47 0.96 -6.43 0.88
N SER A 48 1.87 -6.54 1.85
CA SER A 48 1.61 -6.18 3.24
C SER A 48 1.21 -4.71 3.39
N HIS A 49 1.90 -3.80 2.70
CA HIS A 49 1.54 -2.38 2.74
C HIS A 49 0.21 -2.08 2.05
N LYS A 50 -0.11 -2.78 0.96
CA LYS A 50 -1.43 -2.68 0.31
C LYS A 50 -2.54 -3.13 1.26
N GLU A 51 -2.41 -4.30 1.87
CA GLU A 51 -3.39 -4.83 2.83
C GLU A 51 -3.54 -3.92 4.06
N LYS A 52 -2.44 -3.33 4.53
CA LYS A 52 -2.47 -2.31 5.60
C LYS A 52 -3.26 -1.08 5.18
N LEU A 53 -3.05 -0.54 3.98
CA LEU A 53 -3.84 0.59 3.45
C LEU A 53 -5.32 0.23 3.33
N GLU A 54 -5.65 -0.96 2.82
CA GLU A 54 -7.04 -1.45 2.74
C GLU A 54 -7.68 -1.52 4.13
N GLY A 55 -6.95 -2.05 5.12
CA GLY A 55 -7.40 -2.13 6.50
C GLY A 55 -7.65 -0.76 7.13
N LEU A 56 -6.75 0.21 6.93
CA LEU A 56 -6.88 1.57 7.44
C LEU A 56 -8.06 2.31 6.82
N VAL A 57 -8.26 2.19 5.50
CA VAL A 57 -9.40 2.79 4.80
C VAL A 57 -10.70 2.19 5.31
N ARG A 58 -10.75 0.85 5.41
CA ARG A 58 -11.92 0.14 5.93
C ARG A 58 -12.23 0.56 7.35
N GLU A 59 -11.23 0.66 8.22
CA GLU A 59 -11.43 1.10 9.59
C GLU A 59 -11.97 2.54 9.64
N ALA A 60 -11.44 3.45 8.82
CA ALA A 60 -11.96 4.81 8.72
C ALA A 60 -13.43 4.82 8.26
N GLU A 61 -13.81 4.00 7.27
CA GLU A 61 -15.20 3.89 6.79
C GLU A 61 -16.17 3.46 7.89
N TYR A 62 -15.78 2.48 8.71
CA TYR A 62 -16.61 1.96 9.80
C TYR A 62 -16.53 2.77 11.10
N THR A 63 -15.56 3.68 11.22
CA THR A 63 -15.46 4.57 12.38
C THR A 63 -16.61 5.56 12.38
N ALA A 64 -17.39 5.61 13.46
CA ALA A 64 -18.44 6.61 13.62
C ALA A 64 -17.84 8.03 13.66
N GLU A 65 -18.56 9.01 13.13
CA GLU A 65 -18.02 10.36 12.90
C GLU A 65 -17.63 11.08 14.21
N ASP A 66 -18.38 10.85 15.28
CA ASP A 66 -18.10 11.30 16.66
C ASP A 66 -16.84 10.65 17.27
N LYS A 67 -16.42 9.49 16.75
CA LYS A 67 -15.22 8.77 17.19
C LYS A 67 -14.00 9.03 16.30
N TRP A 68 -14.17 9.75 15.20
CA TRP A 68 -13.11 10.00 14.22
C TRP A 68 -11.86 10.61 14.86
N GLU A 69 -12.02 11.70 15.62
CA GLU A 69 -10.89 12.40 16.23
C GLU A 69 -10.07 11.52 17.19
N GLY A 70 -10.69 10.49 17.80
CA GLY A 70 -10.00 9.55 18.68
C GLY A 70 -9.10 8.53 17.96
N VAL A 71 -9.37 8.22 16.69
CA VAL A 71 -8.59 7.24 15.91
C VAL A 71 -7.77 7.88 14.79
N ARG A 72 -8.11 9.11 14.41
CA ARG A 72 -7.55 9.84 13.28
C ARG A 72 -6.02 9.84 13.27
N SER A 73 -5.38 10.22 14.37
CA SER A 73 -3.90 10.30 14.42
C SER A 73 -3.23 8.94 14.17
N ARG A 74 -3.79 7.86 14.69
CA ARG A 74 -3.27 6.50 14.48
C ARG A 74 -3.44 6.07 13.02
N LEU A 75 -4.60 6.35 12.45
CA LEU A 75 -4.91 6.02 11.06
C LEU A 75 -4.04 6.85 10.09
N GLU A 76 -3.90 8.15 10.32
CA GLU A 76 -3.02 9.03 9.54
C GLU A 76 -1.55 8.61 9.63
N TYR A 77 -1.06 8.22 10.82
CA TYR A 77 0.30 7.72 10.97
C TYR A 77 0.54 6.44 10.15
N GLY A 78 -0.33 5.44 10.32
CA GLY A 78 -0.22 4.18 9.58
C GLY A 78 -0.39 4.35 8.07
N PHE A 79 -1.23 5.31 7.67
CA PHE A 79 -1.44 5.70 6.29
C PHE A 79 -0.17 6.30 5.72
N ASN A 80 0.36 7.37 6.32
CA ASN A 80 1.55 8.08 5.86
C ASN A 80 2.77 7.16 5.76
N ASP A 81 2.97 6.27 6.73
CA ASP A 81 4.01 5.23 6.67
C ASP A 81 3.88 4.38 5.40
N SER A 82 2.68 3.87 5.12
CA SER A 82 2.45 3.04 3.92
C SER A 82 2.59 3.84 2.63
N VAL A 83 2.09 5.08 2.59
CA VAL A 83 2.21 5.99 1.43
C VAL A 83 3.67 6.26 1.09
N GLN A 84 4.54 6.42 2.09
CA GLN A 84 5.97 6.66 1.87
C GLN A 84 6.71 5.41 1.40
N LYS A 85 6.34 4.22 1.89
CA LYS A 85 7.03 2.97 1.57
C LYS A 85 6.68 2.41 0.20
N VAL A 86 5.40 2.46 -0.19
CA VAL A 86 4.92 1.83 -1.43
C VAL A 86 5.69 2.28 -2.69
N PRO A 87 5.92 3.57 -2.95
CA PRO A 87 6.67 4.01 -4.12
C PRO A 87 8.11 3.48 -4.16
N LEU A 88 8.77 3.40 -3.01
CA LEU A 88 10.14 2.90 -2.88
C LEU A 88 10.21 1.39 -3.18
N ILE A 89 9.23 0.63 -2.69
CA ILE A 89 9.14 -0.81 -2.96
C ILE A 89 8.85 -1.04 -4.45
N LEU A 90 7.90 -0.31 -5.02
CA LEU A 90 7.58 -0.38 -6.45
C LEU A 90 8.79 -0.05 -7.33
N GLN A 91 9.52 1.01 -7.01
CA GLN A 91 10.75 1.36 -7.74
C GLN A 91 11.78 0.25 -7.66
N ALA A 92 12.00 -0.33 -6.48
CA ALA A 92 12.96 -1.40 -6.32
C ALA A 92 12.53 -2.69 -7.06
N LEU A 93 11.24 -3.02 -7.07
CA LEU A 93 10.70 -4.12 -7.89
C LEU A 93 10.96 -3.87 -9.37
N LYS A 94 10.71 -2.63 -9.85
CA LYS A 94 10.95 -2.21 -11.24
C LYS A 94 12.42 -2.29 -11.66
N GLN A 95 13.36 -2.12 -10.74
CA GLN A 95 14.79 -2.26 -11.01
C GLN A 95 15.28 -3.71 -11.06
N THR A 96 14.48 -4.66 -10.55
CA THR A 96 14.89 -6.05 -10.36
C THR A 96 14.48 -6.97 -11.51
N TYR A 97 13.49 -6.59 -12.32
CA TYR A 97 13.18 -7.28 -13.58
C TYR A 97 13.77 -6.49 -14.76
N VAL A 98 14.24 -7.19 -15.80
CA VAL A 98 14.88 -6.65 -17.01
C VAL A 98 13.94 -6.80 -18.20
#